data_AF-A0A2C5XSV4-F1
#
_entry.id   AF-A0A2C5XSV4-F1
#
_cell.length_a   1.000
_cell.length_b   1.000
_cell.length_c   1.000
_cell.angle_alpha   90.00
_cell.angle_beta   90.00
_cell.angle_gamma   90.00
#
_symmetry.space_group_name_H-M   'P 1'
#
loop_
_entity.id
_entity.type
_entity.pdbx_description
1 polymer ?
#
loop_
_entity_poly.entity_id
_entity_poly.type
_entity_poly.pdbx_seq_one_letter_code
_entity_poly.pdbx_strand_id
1 'polypeptide(L)'
;MLEKYSIKPRPFIVELDEHPLGAPLQKLLGQLHFKAKTPRKTVPNIIINGVSIGGNDEVTKLDESGQLVAKLLEFGNKRVEVTGPSTSDLKP
;
A
#
# COMPACT_ATOMS: atom_id res chain seq x y z
N MET A 1 -7.81 -9.08 -1.58
CA MET A 1 -6.35 -8.81 -1.65
C MET A 1 -5.63 -9.10 -0.34
N LEU A 2 -6.05 -8.54 0.80
CA LEU A 2 -5.36 -8.78 2.09
C LEU A 2 -5.31 -10.26 2.50
N GLU A 3 -6.30 -11.06 2.13
CA GLU A 3 -6.31 -12.49 2.40
C GLU A 3 -5.30 -13.30 1.58
N LYS A 4 -4.81 -12.73 0.45
CA LYS A 4 -3.82 -13.39 -0.41
C LYS A 4 -2.39 -13.29 0.14
N TYR A 5 -2.13 -12.34 1.04
CA TYR A 5 -0.80 -11.98 1.49
C TYR A 5 -0.69 -12.05 3.01
N SER A 6 0.36 -12.70 3.52
CA SER A 6 0.74 -12.59 4.93
C SER A 6 1.75 -11.46 5.07
N ILE A 7 1.37 -10.38 5.74
CA ILE A 7 2.25 -9.24 6.03
C ILE A 7 2.41 -9.15 7.54
N LYS A 8 3.66 -9.19 8.02
CA LYS A 8 4.00 -9.02 9.44
C LYS A 8 4.94 -7.83 9.62
N PRO A 9 4.66 -6.90 10.55
CA PRO A 9 3.41 -6.80 11.32
C PRO A 9 2.20 -6.53 10.41
N ARG A 10 0.99 -6.81 10.91
CA ARG A 10 -0.23 -6.55 10.13
C ARG A 10 -0.32 -5.07 9.76
N PRO A 11 -0.77 -4.73 8.54
CA PRO A 11 -0.99 -3.34 8.15
C PRO A 11 -1.94 -2.64 9.12
N PHE A 12 -1.65 -1.39 9.41
CA PHE A 12 -2.55 -0.52 10.15
C PHE A 12 -3.54 0.13 9.17
N ILE A 13 -4.84 -0.01 9.44
CA ILE A 13 -5.91 0.54 8.60
C ILE A 13 -6.47 1.77 9.30
N VAL A 14 -6.66 2.84 8.54
CA VAL A 14 -7.27 4.09 9.02
C VAL A 14 -8.48 4.38 8.15
N GLU A 15 -9.66 4.26 8.72
CA GLU A 15 -10.91 4.68 8.09
C GLU A 15 -11.06 6.19 8.25
N LEU A 16 -10.82 6.92 7.17
CA LEU A 16 -10.75 8.39 7.20
C LEU A 16 -12.12 9.04 7.46
N ASP A 17 -13.21 8.38 7.11
CA ASP A 17 -14.57 8.84 7.40
C ASP A 17 -14.94 8.70 8.90
N GLU A 18 -14.33 7.76 9.61
CA GLU A 18 -14.53 7.55 11.05
C GLU A 18 -13.50 8.29 11.92
N HIS A 19 -12.35 8.65 11.36
CA HIS A 19 -11.26 9.27 12.12
C HIS A 19 -11.57 10.74 12.44
N PRO A 20 -11.40 11.22 13.70
CA PRO A 20 -11.67 12.62 14.07
C PRO A 20 -10.88 13.67 13.25
N LEU A 21 -9.70 13.27 12.77
CA LEU A 21 -8.83 14.07 11.90
C LEU A 21 -8.84 13.60 10.44
N GLY A 22 -9.85 12.87 10.01
CA GLY A 22 -9.95 12.26 8.68
C GLY A 22 -9.80 13.25 7.53
N ALA A 23 -10.68 14.25 7.47
CA ALA A 23 -10.64 15.31 6.47
C ALA A 23 -9.30 16.09 6.45
N PRO A 24 -8.76 16.58 7.59
CA PRO A 24 -7.45 17.23 7.57
C PRO A 24 -6.30 16.29 7.18
N LEU A 25 -6.37 15.00 7.55
CA LEU A 25 -5.37 14.00 7.16
C LEU A 25 -5.41 13.73 5.65
N GLN A 26 -6.60 13.55 5.06
CA GLN A 26 -6.78 13.37 3.61
C GLN A 26 -6.29 14.60 2.82
N LYS A 27 -6.58 15.80 3.33
CA LYS A 27 -6.06 17.05 2.75
C LYS A 27 -4.54 17.08 2.79
N LEU A 28 -3.93 16.72 3.93
CA LEU A 28 -2.48 16.65 4.08
C LEU A 28 -1.87 15.63 3.10
N LEU A 29 -2.42 14.41 3.00
CA LEU A 29 -1.97 13.40 2.03
C LEU A 29 -2.02 13.90 0.57
N GLY A 30 -3.01 14.73 0.25
CA GLY A 30 -3.16 15.41 -1.03
C GLY A 30 -2.21 16.58 -1.29
N GLN A 31 -1.41 16.99 -0.29
CA GLN A 31 -0.46 18.10 -0.35
C GLN A 31 0.99 17.66 -0.14
N LEU A 32 1.21 16.47 0.44
CA LEU A 32 2.55 15.95 0.68
C LEU A 32 3.23 15.59 -0.64
N HIS A 33 4.31 16.31 -0.95
CA HIS A 33 5.28 15.94 -1.98
C HIS A 33 6.34 15.04 -1.33
N PHE A 34 6.09 13.74 -1.25
CA PHE A 34 7.17 12.80 -0.90
C PHE A 34 8.15 12.71 -2.07
N LYS A 35 9.45 12.59 -1.76
CA LYS A 35 10.61 12.67 -2.66
C LYS A 35 10.60 11.76 -3.91
N ALA A 36 9.55 10.99 -4.17
CA ALA A 36 9.46 10.16 -5.36
C ALA A 36 8.05 10.01 -5.96
N LYS A 37 6.96 10.57 -5.38
CA LYS A 37 5.59 10.27 -5.85
C LYS A 37 4.56 11.39 -5.64
N THR A 38 3.53 11.33 -6.48
CA THR A 38 2.44 12.30 -6.60
C THR A 38 1.56 12.38 -5.33
N PRO A 39 1.11 13.58 -4.94
CA PRO A 39 0.12 13.74 -3.88
C PRO A 39 -1.16 12.98 -4.21
N ARG A 40 -1.81 12.37 -3.20
CA ARG A 40 -3.05 11.61 -3.40
C ARG A 40 -4.12 12.02 -2.39
N LYS A 41 -5.28 12.39 -2.93
CA LYS A 41 -6.48 12.73 -2.16
C LYS A 41 -7.50 11.60 -2.13
N THR A 42 -7.35 10.56 -2.94
CA THR A 42 -8.32 9.48 -3.08
C THR A 42 -8.00 8.32 -2.13
N VAL A 43 -9.06 7.63 -1.69
CA VAL A 43 -8.97 6.37 -0.94
C VAL A 43 -9.32 5.18 -1.85
N PRO A 44 -8.77 3.99 -1.61
CA PRO A 44 -7.70 3.71 -0.64
C PRO A 44 -6.36 4.30 -1.06
N ASN A 45 -5.50 4.62 -0.09
CA ASN A 45 -4.11 5.03 -0.30
C ASN A 45 -3.20 4.13 0.54
N ILE A 46 -2.44 3.25 -0.10
CA ILE A 46 -1.56 2.31 0.56
C ILE A 46 -0.19 2.96 0.74
N ILE A 47 0.30 3.04 1.98
CA ILE A 47 1.54 3.75 2.34
C ILE A 47 2.48 2.81 3.09
N ILE A 48 3.76 2.81 2.71
CA ILE A 48 4.82 2.01 3.34
C ILE A 48 5.98 2.93 3.69
N ASN A 49 6.32 3.00 4.98
CA ASN A 49 7.38 3.89 5.49
C ASN A 49 7.25 5.33 4.96
N GLY A 50 6.02 5.86 4.90
CA GLY A 50 5.70 7.21 4.43
C GLY A 50 5.63 7.36 2.91
N VAL A 51 5.88 6.31 2.13
CA VAL A 51 5.78 6.34 0.67
C VAL A 51 4.48 5.70 0.21
N SER A 52 3.64 6.45 -0.50
CA SER A 52 2.46 5.88 -1.16
C SER A 52 2.89 4.90 -2.26
N ILE A 53 2.32 3.70 -2.28
CA ILE A 53 2.51 2.75 -3.40
C ILE A 53 1.36 2.79 -4.41
N GLY A 54 0.25 3.44 -4.06
CA GLY A 54 -0.91 3.64 -4.94
C GLY A 54 -2.23 3.42 -4.24
N GLY A 55 -3.31 3.38 -5.02
CA GLY A 55 -4.63 2.94 -4.59
C GLY A 55 -4.91 1.52 -5.05
N ASN A 56 -6.20 1.18 -5.22
CA ASN A 56 -6.60 -0.16 -5.61
C ASN A 56 -6.01 -0.57 -6.98
N ASP A 57 -6.14 0.29 -7.99
CA ASP A 57 -5.72 -0.03 -9.36
C ASP A 57 -4.22 -0.33 -9.46
N GLU A 58 -3.37 0.49 -8.83
CA GLU A 58 -1.93 0.27 -8.90
C GLU A 58 -1.49 -0.96 -8.10
N VAL A 59 -2.08 -1.19 -6.93
CA VAL A 59 -1.75 -2.37 -6.11
C VAL A 59 -2.24 -3.65 -6.76
N THR A 60 -3.39 -3.63 -7.43
CA THR A 60 -3.88 -4.76 -8.24
C THR A 60 -2.95 -5.04 -9.42
N LYS A 61 -2.50 -4.01 -10.16
CA LYS A 61 -1.51 -4.20 -11.25
C LYS A 61 -0.19 -4.79 -10.74
N LEU A 62 0.25 -4.40 -9.54
CA LEU A 62 1.44 -4.99 -8.91
C LEU A 62 1.21 -6.45 -8.52
N ASP A 63 0.00 -6.82 -8.06
CA ASP A 63 -0.41 -8.21 -7.78
C ASP A 63 -0.37 -9.04 -9.06
N GLU A 64 -1.06 -8.57 -10.11
CA GLU A 64 -1.19 -9.25 -11.40
C GLU A 64 0.15 -9.42 -12.12
N SER A 65 1.06 -8.46 -11.99
CA SER A 65 2.42 -8.56 -12.55
C SER A 65 3.40 -9.36 -11.69
N GLY A 66 2.97 -9.86 -10.51
CA GLY A 66 3.85 -10.56 -9.57
C GLY A 66 4.89 -9.67 -8.88
N GLN A 67 4.76 -8.34 -8.98
CA GLN A 67 5.74 -7.38 -8.45
C GLN A 67 5.41 -6.85 -7.05
N LEU A 68 4.22 -7.15 -6.52
CA LEU A 68 3.76 -6.59 -5.25
C LEU A 68 4.65 -6.97 -4.07
N VAL A 69 5.01 -8.24 -3.92
CA VAL A 69 5.90 -8.69 -2.82
C VAL A 69 7.24 -7.96 -2.86
N ALA A 70 7.85 -7.87 -4.05
CA ALA A 70 9.11 -7.15 -4.24
C ALA A 70 8.97 -5.67 -3.83
N LYS A 71 7.87 -5.01 -4.21
CA LYS A 71 7.58 -3.63 -3.82
C LYS A 71 7.40 -3.47 -2.31
N LEU A 72 6.67 -4.38 -1.67
CA LEU A 72 6.45 -4.36 -0.22
C LEU A 72 7.78 -4.50 0.54
N LEU A 73 8.67 -5.39 0.10
CA LEU A 73 10.00 -5.58 0.68
C LEU A 73 10.92 -4.38 0.43
N GLU A 74 10.91 -3.82 -0.78
CA GLU A 74 11.69 -2.64 -1.18
C GLU A 74 11.41 -1.45 -0.24
N PHE A 75 10.14 -1.11 -0.03
CA PHE A 75 9.78 0.04 0.82
C PHE A 75 9.67 -0.31 2.30
N GLY A 76 9.37 -1.55 2.64
CA GLY A 76 9.20 -2.00 4.03
C GLY A 76 10.53 -2.20 4.76
N ASN A 77 11.64 -2.40 4.04
CA ASN A 77 12.96 -2.68 4.58
C ASN A 77 12.93 -3.89 5.55
N LYS A 78 13.86 -3.96 6.51
CA LYS A 78 13.94 -5.03 7.53
C LYS A 78 12.78 -5.02 8.56
N ARG A 79 11.74 -4.20 8.36
CA ARG A 79 10.62 -4.05 9.31
C ARG A 79 9.39 -4.86 8.92
N VAL A 80 9.39 -5.46 7.73
CA VAL A 80 8.27 -6.25 7.24
C VAL A 80 8.74 -7.62 6.77
N GLU A 81 7.95 -8.62 7.10
CA GLU A 81 7.99 -9.94 6.49
C GLU A 81 6.75 -10.08 5.62
N VAL A 82 6.94 -10.54 4.39
CA VAL A 82 5.85 -10.68 3.42
C VAL A 82 5.93 -12.05 2.77
N THR A 83 4.83 -12.80 2.83
CA THR A 83 4.60 -13.95 1.96
C THR A 83 3.35 -13.71 1.14
N GLY A 84 3.35 -14.17 -0.11
CA GLY A 84 2.23 -14.03 -1.04
C GLY A 84 2.16 -15.24 -1.96
N PRO A 85 1.23 -15.24 -2.92
CA PRO A 85 1.15 -16.28 -3.94
C PRO A 85 2.50 -16.38 -4.65
N SER A 86 2.99 -17.61 -4.86
CA SER A 86 4.18 -17.83 -5.69
C SER A 86 3.85 -17.40 -7.13
N THR A 87 4.83 -16.91 -7.88
CA THR A 87 4.67 -16.69 -9.34
C THR A 87 4.18 -17.93 -10.09
N SER A 88 4.32 -19.14 -9.51
CA SER A 88 3.74 -20.39 -10.03
C SER A 88 2.23 -20.53 -9.85
N ASP A 89 1.62 -19.73 -8.98
CA ASP A 89 0.20 -19.82 -8.61
C ASP A 89 -0.67 -18.81 -9.41
N LEU A 90 -0.04 -17.94 -10.19
CA LEU A 90 -0.71 -17.09 -11.18
C LEU A 90 -1.08 -17.97 -12.38
N LYS A 91 -2.33 -18.45 -12.39
CA LYS A 91 -2.90 -19.19 -13.52
C LYS A 91 -2.84 -18.31 -14.79
N PRO A 92 -2.41 -18.86 -15.95
CA PRO A 92 -2.40 -18.12 -17.22
C PRO A 92 -3.80 -17.66 -17.63
#